data_AF-A0A2A8UTE8-F1
#
_entry.id   AF-A0A2A8UTE8-F1
#
_cell.length_a   1.000
_cell.length_b   1.000
_cell.length_c   1.000
_cell.angle_alpha   90.00
_cell.angle_beta   90.00
_cell.angle_gamma   90.00
#
_symmetry.space_group_name_H-M   'P 1'
#
loop_
_entity.id
_entity.type
_entity.pdbx_description
1 polymer ?
#
loop_
_entity_poly.entity_id
_entity_poly.type
_entity_poly.pdbx_seq_one_letter_code
_entity_poly.pdbx_strand_id
1 'polypeptide(L)'
;MKCSACHTENAAEAKFCGNCGHSLTEEVVASGVPEGGHQPSAAQVKETRPNETVEQAKRFASGYFQFFKHALKAPTAIMKSGNIEVRNGITSLLLICFLGACIFYRIMSAGAALTRTLAPDLSTPSFFGESIKVFLFLLILTLFVGFIIFVSGKMMKSSFSFLEVFGIWGTIATPAIAILVLSFLFSFLLILFLPLLLGLATTYMGISIVVAIAKLDNGGLDLVYTLLIANVLNGIVVWIIFWSYFNMIIQTFTGGLTGF
;
A
#
# COMPACT_ATOMS: atom_id res chain seq x y z
N MET A 1 -35.22 12.88 23.42
CA MET A 1 -35.24 14.30 23.00
C MET A 1 -35.28 14.42 21.47
N LYS A 2 -35.70 15.56 20.90
CA LYS A 2 -35.63 15.82 19.44
C LYS A 2 -34.37 16.60 19.09
N CYS A 3 -33.75 16.25 17.97
CA CYS A 3 -32.60 17.00 17.44
C CYS A 3 -33.05 18.36 16.90
N SER A 4 -32.39 19.44 17.30
CA SER A 4 -32.60 20.79 16.76
C SER A 4 -32.34 20.86 15.25
N ALA A 5 -31.29 20.19 14.78
CA ALA A 5 -30.83 20.28 13.38
C ALA A 5 -31.57 19.35 12.38
N CYS A 6 -32.26 18.30 12.83
CA CYS A 6 -32.95 17.36 11.92
C CYS A 6 -34.26 16.76 12.46
N HIS A 7 -34.72 17.22 13.62
CA HIS A 7 -35.98 16.85 14.31
C HIS A 7 -36.21 15.36 14.60
N THR A 8 -35.23 14.51 14.32
CA THR A 8 -35.23 13.08 14.64
C THR A 8 -35.28 12.90 16.16
N GLU A 9 -36.05 11.93 16.63
CA GLU A 9 -36.12 11.54 18.04
C GLU A 9 -34.91 10.67 18.42
N ASN A 10 -34.33 10.94 19.58
CA ASN A 10 -33.20 10.22 20.16
C ASN A 10 -33.51 9.94 21.64
N ALA A 11 -32.78 9.01 22.27
CA ALA A 11 -32.89 8.75 23.72
C ALA A 11 -32.63 10.03 24.56
N ALA A 12 -33.01 10.03 25.84
CA ALA A 12 -32.89 11.22 26.70
C ALA A 12 -31.42 11.52 27.06
N GLU A 13 -30.62 10.46 27.10
CA GLU A 13 -29.20 10.41 27.47
C GLU A 13 -28.25 10.44 26.25
N ALA A 14 -28.80 10.57 25.03
CA ALA A 14 -28.04 10.57 23.79
C ALA A 14 -27.28 11.90 23.59
N LYS A 15 -25.95 11.89 23.78
CA LYS A 15 -25.09 13.08 23.62
C LYS A 15 -25.00 13.61 22.18
N PHE A 16 -25.29 12.77 21.19
CA PHE A 16 -25.27 13.09 19.77
C PHE A 16 -26.49 12.45 19.07
N CYS A 17 -26.99 13.08 18.01
CA CYS A 17 -28.09 12.53 17.23
C CYS A 17 -27.64 11.36 16.35
N GLY A 18 -28.28 10.20 16.50
CA GLY A 18 -27.93 8.98 15.76
C GLY A 18 -28.13 9.04 14.24
N ASN A 19 -28.86 10.04 13.73
CA ASN A 19 -29.16 10.22 12.31
C ASN A 19 -28.23 11.25 11.61
N CYS A 20 -27.79 12.30 12.31
CA CYS A 20 -27.00 13.39 11.70
C CYS A 20 -25.69 13.74 12.43
N GLY A 21 -25.38 13.10 13.56
CA GLY A 21 -24.17 13.35 14.35
C GLY A 21 -24.14 14.69 15.11
N HIS A 22 -25.18 15.52 15.02
CA HIS A 22 -25.26 16.80 15.73
C HIS A 22 -25.21 16.59 17.25
N SER A 23 -24.46 17.44 17.98
CA SER A 23 -24.43 17.43 19.45
C SER A 23 -25.81 17.74 20.02
N LEU A 24 -26.19 17.05 21.09
CA LEU A 24 -27.44 17.25 21.81
C LEU A 24 -27.21 17.75 23.24
N THR A 25 -25.96 18.09 23.61
CA THR A 25 -25.54 18.31 25.01
C THR A 25 -25.28 19.79 25.36
N GLU A 26 -25.86 20.74 24.63
CA GLU A 26 -25.47 22.17 24.71
C GLU A 26 -26.68 23.12 24.67
N GLU A 27 -27.56 23.03 25.67
CA GLU A 27 -28.71 23.96 25.81
C GLU A 27 -29.16 24.17 27.28
N VAL A 28 -28.25 24.59 28.18
CA VAL A 28 -28.62 25.03 29.55
C VAL A 28 -27.80 26.26 30.02
N VAL A 29 -28.01 27.43 29.40
CA VAL A 29 -27.91 28.73 30.08
C VAL A 29 -28.93 29.69 29.47
N ALA A 30 -29.84 30.24 30.26
CA ALA A 30 -30.70 31.35 29.87
C ALA A 30 -30.99 32.27 31.08
N SER A 31 -30.48 33.50 31.02
CA SER A 31 -30.95 34.76 31.66
C SER A 31 -31.44 34.73 33.13
N GLY A 32 -30.87 35.48 34.09
CA GLY A 32 -29.87 36.56 34.02
C GLY A 32 -29.61 37.16 35.43
N VAL A 33 -29.31 38.45 35.65
CA VAL A 33 -29.24 39.59 34.69
C VAL A 33 -27.90 40.39 34.84
N PRO A 34 -27.69 41.51 35.60
CA PRO A 34 -26.43 42.30 35.47
C PRO A 34 -25.62 42.59 36.77
N GLU A 35 -24.29 42.74 36.64
CA GLU A 35 -23.52 43.99 36.83
C GLU A 35 -22.00 43.71 36.65
N GLY A 36 -21.19 44.74 36.34
CA GLY A 36 -19.77 44.72 36.76
C GLY A 36 -18.63 44.28 35.82
N GLY A 37 -18.62 44.70 34.54
CA GLY A 37 -17.36 45.05 33.84
C GLY A 37 -16.54 43.97 33.09
N HIS A 38 -15.48 44.47 32.44
CA HIS A 38 -14.48 43.80 31.58
C HIS A 38 -14.93 43.17 30.25
N GLN A 39 -14.29 43.65 29.18
CA GLN A 39 -14.28 43.07 27.83
C GLN A 39 -13.27 41.89 27.80
N PRO A 40 -13.48 40.85 26.98
CA PRO A 40 -12.78 40.87 25.69
C PRO A 40 -13.48 40.14 24.52
N SER A 41 -13.07 40.53 23.31
CA SER A 41 -13.03 39.76 22.05
C SER A 41 -14.32 39.14 21.48
N ALA A 42 -14.51 39.31 20.16
CA ALA A 42 -15.51 38.57 19.41
C ALA A 42 -15.16 37.07 19.36
N ALA A 43 -16.03 36.22 19.89
CA ALA A 43 -15.95 34.78 19.68
C ALA A 43 -16.15 34.49 18.19
N GLN A 44 -15.10 34.01 17.51
CA GLN A 44 -15.21 33.60 16.11
C GLN A 44 -16.27 32.51 15.97
N VAL A 45 -17.20 32.71 15.03
CA VAL A 45 -17.97 31.60 14.46
C VAL A 45 -16.95 30.59 13.94
N LYS A 46 -16.84 29.45 14.62
CA LYS A 46 -15.88 28.40 14.27
C LYS A 46 -16.42 27.64 13.06
N GLU A 47 -16.33 28.27 11.89
CA GLU A 47 -16.60 27.64 10.60
C GLU A 47 -15.94 26.26 10.57
N THR A 48 -16.70 25.24 10.17
CA THR A 48 -16.15 23.93 9.79
C THR A 48 -15.42 24.07 8.45
N ARG A 49 -14.30 24.80 8.44
CA ARG A 49 -13.39 24.84 7.31
C ARG A 49 -12.94 23.40 7.07
N PRO A 50 -13.16 22.83 5.88
CA PRO A 50 -12.64 21.50 5.57
C PRO A 50 -11.11 21.59 5.69
N ASN A 51 -10.54 20.79 6.60
CA ASN A 51 -9.10 20.75 6.79
C ASN A 51 -8.44 20.43 5.43
N GLU A 52 -7.56 21.32 4.97
CA GLU A 52 -6.94 21.27 3.65
C GLU A 52 -6.27 19.90 3.39
N THR A 53 -5.64 19.33 4.42
CA THR A 53 -5.04 17.99 4.39
C THR A 53 -6.06 16.89 4.05
N VAL A 54 -7.30 17.01 4.53
CA VAL A 54 -8.37 16.01 4.31
C VAL A 54 -8.89 16.09 2.87
N GLU A 55 -9.11 17.30 2.35
CA GLU A 55 -9.56 17.48 0.96
C GLU A 55 -8.42 17.15 -0.03
N GLN A 56 -7.16 17.44 0.30
CA GLN A 56 -5.99 16.99 -0.46
C GLN A 56 -5.89 15.45 -0.49
N ALA A 57 -6.01 14.78 0.67
CA ALA A 57 -5.97 13.31 0.76
C ALA A 57 -7.12 12.66 -0.02
N LYS A 58 -8.34 13.21 0.08
CA LYS A 58 -9.52 12.78 -0.67
C LYS A 58 -9.34 12.94 -2.19
N ARG A 59 -8.77 14.05 -2.66
CA ARG A 59 -8.42 14.26 -4.07
C ARG A 59 -7.37 13.27 -4.57
N PHE A 60 -6.33 13.02 -3.77
CA PHE A 60 -5.31 12.03 -4.09
C PHE A 60 -5.89 10.61 -4.17
N ALA A 61 -6.66 10.18 -3.16
CA ALA A 61 -7.28 8.86 -3.13
C ALA A 61 -8.29 8.65 -4.28
N SER A 62 -9.11 9.67 -4.59
CA SER A 62 -10.05 9.64 -5.71
C SER A 62 -9.33 9.53 -7.05
N GLY A 63 -8.30 10.35 -7.29
CA GLY A 63 -7.48 10.30 -8.50
C GLY A 63 -6.74 8.97 -8.66
N TYR A 64 -6.15 8.43 -7.59
CA TYR A 64 -5.52 7.12 -7.61
C TYR A 64 -6.51 5.98 -7.86
N PHE A 65 -7.73 6.05 -7.31
CA PHE A 65 -8.78 5.06 -7.58
C PHE A 65 -9.27 5.10 -9.03
N GLN A 66 -9.36 6.30 -9.63
CA GLN A 66 -9.62 6.44 -11.07
C GLN A 66 -8.48 5.82 -11.89
N PHE A 67 -7.23 6.20 -11.64
CA PHE A 67 -6.04 5.61 -12.27
C PHE A 67 -6.04 4.07 -12.16
N PHE A 68 -6.26 3.51 -10.98
CA PHE A 68 -6.35 2.08 -10.73
C PHE A 68 -7.44 1.41 -11.59
N LYS A 69 -8.63 2.01 -11.67
CA LYS A 69 -9.75 1.53 -12.49
C LYS A 69 -9.46 1.60 -14.01
N HIS A 70 -8.66 2.57 -14.45
CA HIS A 70 -8.18 2.65 -15.83
C HIS A 70 -7.05 1.63 -16.10
N ALA A 71 -6.12 1.46 -15.17
CA ALA A 71 -4.98 0.55 -15.29
C ALA A 71 -5.41 -0.92 -15.30
N LEU A 72 -6.46 -1.29 -14.55
CA LEU A 72 -7.09 -2.62 -14.64
C LEU A 72 -7.72 -2.90 -16.01
N LYS A 73 -8.22 -1.87 -16.70
CA LYS A 73 -8.88 -2.02 -18.01
C LYS A 73 -7.90 -2.02 -19.18
N ALA A 74 -6.88 -1.17 -19.13
CA ALA A 74 -5.94 -0.97 -20.22
C ALA A 74 -4.60 -0.39 -19.71
N PRO A 75 -3.75 -1.20 -19.05
CA PRO A 75 -2.55 -0.69 -18.37
C PRO A 75 -1.56 -0.04 -19.35
N THR A 76 -1.50 -0.54 -20.59
CA THR A 76 -0.64 0.00 -21.66
C THR A 76 -1.24 1.19 -22.41
N ALA A 77 -2.49 1.58 -22.14
CA ALA A 77 -3.17 2.70 -22.80
C ALA A 77 -2.99 4.03 -22.04
N ILE A 78 -2.85 4.01 -20.71
CA ILE A 78 -2.57 5.20 -19.89
C ILE A 78 -1.32 5.92 -20.43
N MET A 79 -0.28 5.14 -20.78
CA MET A 79 0.97 5.63 -21.37
C MET A 79 0.83 6.30 -22.75
N LYS A 80 -0.30 6.15 -23.45
CA LYS A 80 -0.52 6.80 -24.77
C LYS A 80 -0.97 8.26 -24.66
N SER A 81 -1.27 8.75 -23.45
CA SER A 81 -1.77 10.11 -23.22
C SER A 81 -0.70 11.22 -23.27
N GLY A 82 0.57 10.86 -23.47
CA GLY A 82 1.72 11.78 -23.44
C GLY A 82 2.17 12.18 -22.03
N ASN A 83 1.30 12.09 -21.02
CA ASN A 83 1.67 12.29 -19.61
C ASN A 83 1.85 10.93 -18.93
N ILE A 84 3.09 10.60 -18.54
CA ILE A 84 3.35 9.44 -17.68
C ILE A 84 2.87 9.78 -16.27
N GLU A 85 1.93 9.01 -15.72
CA GLU A 85 1.40 9.20 -14.37
C GLU A 85 2.38 8.68 -13.29
N VAL A 86 3.62 9.21 -13.29
CA VAL A 86 4.76 8.75 -12.48
C VAL A 86 4.40 8.58 -11.00
N ARG A 87 3.72 9.56 -10.41
CA ARG A 87 3.29 9.52 -9.01
C ARG A 87 2.37 8.33 -8.72
N ASN A 88 1.43 8.03 -9.62
CA ASN A 88 0.44 6.99 -9.43
C ASN A 88 1.06 5.60 -9.66
N GLY A 89 1.94 5.44 -10.66
CA GLY A 89 2.75 4.23 -10.84
C GLY A 89 3.65 3.91 -9.63
N ILE A 90 4.37 4.90 -9.11
CA ILE A 90 5.18 4.75 -7.87
C ILE A 90 4.29 4.39 -6.68
N THR A 91 3.11 5.02 -6.55
CA THR A 91 2.12 4.67 -5.51
C THR A 91 1.67 3.21 -5.61
N SER A 92 1.49 2.68 -6.83
CA SER A 92 1.19 1.27 -7.04
C SER A 92 2.32 0.35 -6.58
N LEU A 93 3.59 0.66 -6.87
CA LEU A 93 4.74 -0.13 -6.40
C LEU A 93 4.85 -0.14 -4.86
N LEU A 94 4.63 1.01 -4.21
CA LEU A 94 4.59 1.10 -2.74
C LEU A 94 3.43 0.28 -2.15
N LEU A 95 2.25 0.33 -2.78
CA LEU A 95 1.08 -0.46 -2.34
C LEU A 95 1.28 -1.96 -2.54
N ILE A 96 2.00 -2.39 -3.58
CA ILE A 96 2.42 -3.79 -3.80
C ILE A 96 3.34 -4.25 -2.65
N CYS A 97 4.36 -3.44 -2.30
CA CYS A 97 5.26 -3.76 -1.18
C CYS A 97 4.50 -3.83 0.16
N PHE A 98 3.58 -2.90 0.40
CA PHE A 98 2.75 -2.86 1.60
C PHE A 98 1.83 -4.08 1.71
N LEU A 99 1.11 -4.43 0.63
CA LEU A 99 0.26 -5.62 0.60
C LEU A 99 1.07 -6.91 0.78
N GLY A 100 2.27 -7.01 0.18
CA GLY A 100 3.19 -8.13 0.39
C GLY A 100 3.57 -8.31 1.87
N ALA A 101 3.91 -7.21 2.56
CA ALA A 101 4.18 -7.23 4.00
C ALA A 101 2.94 -7.60 4.84
N CYS A 102 1.76 -7.09 4.50
CA CYS A 102 0.51 -7.45 5.17
C CYS A 102 0.13 -8.94 4.98
N ILE A 103 0.37 -9.50 3.78
CA ILE A 103 0.17 -10.93 3.51
C ILE A 103 1.19 -11.77 4.30
N PHE A 104 2.47 -11.37 4.33
CA PHE A 104 3.49 -12.03 5.14
C PHE A 104 3.11 -12.07 6.62
N TYR A 105 2.67 -10.94 7.20
CA TYR A 105 2.17 -10.88 8.57
C TYR A 105 1.06 -11.93 8.82
N ARG A 106 0.10 -12.04 7.88
CA ARG A 106 -1.01 -12.99 8.00
C ARG A 106 -0.53 -14.43 7.90
N ILE A 107 0.39 -14.76 7.00
CA ILE A 107 1.02 -16.09 6.90
C ILE A 107 1.71 -16.46 8.22
N MET A 108 2.58 -15.60 8.75
CA MET A 108 3.30 -15.86 10.00
C MET A 108 2.35 -15.99 11.19
N SER A 109 1.32 -15.13 11.29
CA SER A 109 0.31 -15.19 12.35
C SER A 109 -0.51 -16.48 12.33
N ALA A 110 -0.83 -17.00 11.14
CA ALA A 110 -1.59 -18.24 10.97
C ALA A 110 -0.72 -19.47 11.22
N GLY A 111 0.53 -19.46 10.74
CA GLY A 111 1.51 -20.49 11.06
C GLY A 111 1.76 -20.60 12.56
N ALA A 112 1.96 -19.47 13.25
CA ALA A 112 2.14 -19.45 14.70
C ALA A 112 0.91 -19.92 15.48
N ALA A 113 -0.31 -19.65 15.00
CA ALA A 113 -1.52 -20.18 15.60
C ALA A 113 -1.57 -21.72 15.49
N LEU A 114 -1.22 -22.28 14.32
CA LEU A 114 -1.08 -23.73 14.13
C LEU A 114 0.03 -24.31 15.03
N THR A 115 1.18 -23.65 15.15
CA THR A 115 2.26 -24.06 16.06
C THR A 115 1.77 -24.17 17.49
N ARG A 116 1.03 -23.18 18.03
CA ARG A 116 0.47 -23.27 19.40
C ARG A 116 -0.50 -24.43 19.59
N THR A 117 -1.24 -24.84 18.56
CA THR A 117 -2.14 -26.01 18.66
C THR A 117 -1.42 -27.36 18.64
N LEU A 118 -0.16 -27.40 18.20
CA LEU A 118 0.65 -28.63 18.11
C LEU A 118 1.77 -28.69 19.17
N ALA A 119 2.24 -27.53 19.64
CA ALA A 119 3.30 -27.37 20.63
C ALA A 119 3.02 -26.08 21.44
N PRO A 120 2.19 -26.14 22.50
CA PRO A 120 1.71 -24.96 23.22
C PRO A 120 2.79 -24.20 23.99
N ASP A 121 3.87 -24.89 24.40
CA ASP A 121 4.96 -24.33 25.21
C ASP A 121 5.93 -23.45 24.39
N LEU A 122 5.77 -23.36 23.06
CA LEU A 122 6.61 -22.52 22.21
C LEU A 122 6.15 -21.05 22.24
N SER A 123 6.96 -20.19 22.87
CA SER A 123 6.78 -18.74 22.92
C SER A 123 6.76 -18.11 21.52
N THR A 124 5.58 -17.77 21.00
CA THR A 124 5.45 -17.19 19.65
C THR A 124 5.93 -15.72 19.61
N PRO A 125 6.88 -15.35 18.73
CA PRO A 125 7.41 -13.99 18.66
C PRO A 125 6.43 -12.98 18.04
N SER A 126 6.72 -11.68 18.21
CA SER A 126 5.91 -10.60 17.63
C SER A 126 6.27 -10.34 16.16
N PHE A 127 5.40 -10.76 15.23
CA PHE A 127 5.65 -10.67 13.79
C PHE A 127 5.50 -9.27 13.18
N PHE A 128 5.10 -8.25 13.96
CA PHE A 128 4.95 -6.89 13.47
C PHE A 128 6.29 -6.30 13.01
N GLY A 129 7.36 -6.48 13.80
CA GLY A 129 8.72 -6.05 13.43
C GLY A 129 9.23 -6.74 12.16
N GLU A 130 9.04 -8.06 12.06
CA GLU A 130 9.43 -8.82 10.85
C GLU A 130 8.67 -8.37 9.60
N SER A 131 7.42 -7.94 9.75
CA SER A 131 6.62 -7.43 8.63
C SER A 131 7.12 -6.07 8.13
N ILE A 132 7.62 -5.21 9.03
CA ILE A 132 8.33 -3.98 8.65
C ILE A 132 9.64 -4.31 7.92
N LYS A 133 10.40 -5.31 8.38
CA LYS A 133 11.60 -5.78 7.66
C LYS A 133 11.23 -6.26 6.24
N VAL A 134 10.17 -7.06 6.08
CA VAL A 134 9.69 -7.52 4.77
C VAL A 134 9.30 -6.36 3.87
N PHE A 135 8.60 -5.34 4.38
CA PHE A 135 8.28 -4.14 3.61
C PHE A 135 9.55 -3.46 3.07
N LEU A 136 10.58 -3.31 3.91
CA LEU A 136 11.87 -2.73 3.50
C LEU A 136 12.63 -3.62 2.50
N PHE A 137 12.65 -4.94 2.70
CA PHE A 137 13.26 -5.89 1.74
C PHE A 137 12.56 -5.86 0.38
N LEU A 138 11.21 -5.80 0.34
CA LEU A 138 10.44 -5.66 -0.90
C LEU A 138 10.68 -4.30 -1.57
N LEU A 139 10.84 -3.22 -0.81
CA LEU A 139 11.17 -1.89 -1.33
C LEU A 139 12.59 -1.88 -1.94
N ILE A 140 13.58 -2.48 -1.27
CA ILE A 140 14.96 -2.62 -1.78
C ILE A 140 14.97 -3.47 -3.06
N LEU A 141 14.26 -4.61 -3.09
CA LEU A 141 14.10 -5.43 -4.29
C LEU A 141 13.47 -4.62 -5.43
N THR A 142 12.41 -3.85 -5.14
CA THR A 142 11.73 -2.97 -6.10
C THR A 142 12.69 -1.90 -6.67
N LEU A 143 13.57 -1.33 -5.85
CA LEU A 143 14.59 -0.38 -6.30
C LEU A 143 15.62 -1.04 -7.23
N PHE A 144 16.14 -2.23 -6.90
CA PHE A 144 17.10 -2.93 -7.76
C PHE A 144 16.47 -3.40 -9.08
N VAL A 145 15.25 -3.93 -9.06
CA VAL A 145 14.50 -4.31 -10.26
C VAL A 145 14.26 -3.09 -11.16
N GLY A 146 13.76 -1.98 -10.60
CA GLY A 146 13.56 -0.74 -11.35
C GLY A 146 14.86 -0.13 -11.89
N PHE A 147 15.98 -0.28 -11.18
CA PHE A 147 17.31 0.08 -11.68
C PHE A 147 17.76 -0.80 -12.87
N ILE A 148 17.52 -2.12 -12.82
CA ILE A 148 17.79 -3.02 -13.96
C ILE A 148 16.94 -2.64 -15.18
N ILE A 149 15.65 -2.33 -14.98
CA ILE A 149 14.76 -1.85 -16.05
C ILE A 149 15.30 -0.53 -16.63
N PHE A 150 15.77 0.40 -15.79
CA PHE A 150 16.35 1.67 -16.24
C PHE A 150 17.67 1.47 -17.03
N VAL A 151 18.57 0.62 -16.56
CA VAL A 151 19.82 0.28 -17.26
C VAL A 151 19.52 -0.38 -18.61
N SER A 152 18.56 -1.31 -18.65
CA SER A 152 18.05 -1.93 -19.90
C SER A 152 17.55 -0.86 -20.87
N GLY A 153 16.75 0.09 -20.39
CA GLY A 153 16.30 1.23 -21.19
C GLY A 153 17.45 2.09 -21.72
N LYS A 154 18.50 2.36 -20.93
CA LYS A 154 19.67 3.12 -21.41
C LYS A 154 20.52 2.33 -22.42
N MET A 155 20.62 1.00 -22.29
CA MET A 155 21.21 0.12 -23.32
C MET A 155 20.40 0.17 -24.63
N MET A 156 19.08 0.33 -24.55
CA MET A 156 18.19 0.54 -25.70
C MET A 156 18.09 2.01 -26.16
N LYS A 157 18.97 2.92 -25.71
CA LYS A 157 18.98 4.36 -26.02
C LYS A 157 17.68 5.11 -25.66
N SER A 158 16.98 4.66 -24.62
CA SER A 158 15.72 5.27 -24.19
C SER A 158 15.91 6.64 -23.56
N SER A 159 15.05 7.59 -23.91
CA SER A 159 15.07 8.97 -23.40
C SER A 159 14.63 9.08 -21.93
N PHE A 160 13.71 8.21 -21.48
CA PHE A 160 13.08 8.29 -20.16
C PHE A 160 14.07 8.39 -18.99
N SER A 161 13.69 9.19 -17.98
CA SER A 161 14.39 9.34 -16.72
C SER A 161 14.17 8.17 -15.76
N PHE A 162 14.95 8.13 -14.67
CA PHE A 162 14.85 7.08 -13.66
C PHE A 162 13.45 7.00 -13.03
N LEU A 163 12.84 8.13 -12.65
CA LEU A 163 11.51 8.14 -12.05
C LEU A 163 10.40 7.76 -13.05
N GLU A 164 10.54 8.14 -14.32
CA GLU A 164 9.61 7.72 -15.38
C GLU A 164 9.60 6.20 -15.57
N VAL A 165 10.75 5.53 -15.44
CA VAL A 165 10.81 4.05 -15.48
C VAL A 165 9.97 3.42 -14.35
N PHE A 166 10.05 3.93 -13.12
CA PHE A 166 9.20 3.45 -12.02
C PHE A 166 7.73 3.82 -12.23
N GLY A 167 7.43 4.96 -12.88
CA GLY A 167 6.09 5.32 -13.32
C GLY A 167 5.50 4.34 -14.32
N ILE A 168 6.26 4.02 -15.37
CA ILE A 168 5.91 3.06 -16.44
C ILE A 168 5.71 1.67 -15.83
N TRP A 169 6.73 1.13 -15.17
CA TRP A 169 6.67 -0.21 -14.59
C TRP A 169 5.57 -0.31 -13.53
N GLY A 170 5.44 0.68 -12.66
CA GLY A 170 4.39 0.74 -11.65
C GLY A 170 2.98 0.75 -12.23
N THR A 171 2.74 1.46 -13.34
CA THR A 171 1.45 1.47 -14.05
C THR A 171 1.13 0.12 -14.70
N ILE A 172 2.15 -0.56 -15.24
CA ILE A 172 1.99 -1.92 -15.80
C ILE A 172 1.80 -2.95 -14.68
N ALA A 173 2.42 -2.75 -13.52
CA ALA A 173 2.28 -3.60 -12.33
C ALA A 173 0.97 -3.36 -11.57
N THR A 174 0.26 -2.23 -11.77
CA THR A 174 -0.96 -1.87 -11.04
C THR A 174 -2.00 -3.00 -10.93
N PRO A 175 -2.29 -3.83 -11.95
CA PRO A 175 -3.23 -4.95 -11.81
C PRO A 175 -2.82 -6.05 -10.82
N ALA A 176 -1.52 -6.17 -10.49
CA ALA A 176 -1.05 -7.06 -9.42
C ALA A 176 -1.68 -6.72 -8.06
N ILE A 177 -2.03 -5.45 -7.82
CA ILE A 177 -2.71 -5.00 -6.60
C ILE A 177 -4.07 -5.66 -6.44
N ALA A 178 -4.83 -5.86 -7.53
CA ALA A 178 -6.11 -6.57 -7.44
C ALA A 178 -5.91 -8.04 -7.03
N ILE A 179 -4.88 -8.70 -7.57
CA ILE A 179 -4.51 -10.07 -7.21
C ILE A 179 -4.02 -10.14 -5.75
N LEU A 180 -3.23 -9.18 -5.28
CA LEU A 180 -2.71 -9.12 -3.91
C LEU A 180 -3.79 -8.75 -2.88
N VAL A 181 -4.73 -7.85 -3.20
CA VAL A 181 -5.91 -7.60 -2.36
C VAL A 181 -6.77 -8.86 -2.27
N LEU A 182 -7.00 -9.55 -3.39
CA LEU A 182 -7.72 -10.83 -3.39
C LEU A 182 -6.99 -11.90 -2.54
N SER A 183 -5.67 -12.01 -2.68
CA SER A 183 -4.81 -12.89 -1.85
C SER A 183 -4.95 -12.56 -0.36
N PHE A 184 -4.86 -11.28 0.00
CA PHE A 184 -4.98 -10.83 1.39
C PHE A 184 -6.36 -11.15 1.98
N LEU A 185 -7.44 -10.96 1.22
CA LEU A 185 -8.80 -11.33 1.65
C LEU A 185 -8.97 -12.85 1.78
N PHE A 186 -8.50 -13.63 0.79
CA PHE A 186 -8.57 -15.10 0.85
C PHE A 186 -7.71 -15.69 1.98
N SER A 187 -6.67 -15.00 2.45
CA SER A 187 -5.91 -15.36 3.65
C SER A 187 -6.72 -15.34 4.97
N PHE A 188 -7.97 -14.84 4.96
CA PHE A 188 -8.91 -14.97 6.09
C PHE A 188 -9.84 -16.17 5.95
N LEU A 189 -10.04 -16.70 4.74
CA LEU A 189 -11.02 -17.75 4.43
C LEU A 189 -10.36 -19.11 4.21
N LEU A 190 -9.50 -19.24 3.19
CA LEU A 190 -8.89 -20.51 2.79
C LEU A 190 -7.39 -20.31 2.50
N ILE A 191 -6.56 -20.57 3.52
CA ILE A 191 -5.10 -20.41 3.43
C ILE A 191 -4.45 -21.33 2.37
N LEU A 192 -5.10 -22.43 1.99
CA LEU A 192 -4.62 -23.33 0.93
C LEU A 192 -4.59 -22.68 -0.47
N PHE A 193 -5.46 -21.70 -0.75
CA PHE A 193 -5.45 -20.97 -2.03
C PHE A 193 -4.46 -19.80 -2.05
N LEU A 194 -3.93 -19.40 -0.90
CA LEU A 194 -2.99 -18.29 -0.76
C LEU A 194 -1.71 -18.47 -1.63
N PRO A 195 -0.97 -19.60 -1.61
CA PRO A 195 0.21 -19.76 -2.45
C PRO A 195 -0.09 -19.71 -3.96
N LEU A 196 -1.27 -20.15 -4.39
CA LEU A 196 -1.69 -20.06 -5.80
C LEU A 196 -1.88 -18.60 -6.23
N LEU A 197 -2.55 -17.78 -5.42
CA LEU A 197 -2.78 -16.37 -5.72
C LEU A 197 -1.48 -15.53 -5.62
N LEU A 198 -0.59 -15.86 -4.68
CA LEU A 198 0.77 -15.30 -4.65
C LEU A 198 1.59 -15.69 -5.89
N GLY A 199 1.52 -16.95 -6.33
CA GLY A 199 2.18 -17.40 -7.57
C GLY A 199 1.66 -16.69 -8.82
N LEU A 200 0.35 -16.40 -8.87
CA LEU A 200 -0.23 -15.58 -9.93
C LEU A 200 0.24 -14.12 -9.86
N ALA A 201 0.38 -13.56 -8.65
CA ALA A 201 0.90 -12.21 -8.47
C ALA A 201 2.39 -12.09 -8.85
N THR A 202 3.24 -13.04 -8.47
CA THR A 202 4.68 -13.01 -8.79
C THR A 202 4.96 -13.26 -10.27
N THR A 203 4.23 -14.18 -10.92
CA THR A 203 4.31 -14.37 -12.37
C THR A 203 3.82 -13.13 -13.14
N TYR A 204 2.73 -12.49 -12.68
CA TYR A 204 2.29 -11.21 -13.24
C TYR A 204 3.35 -10.11 -13.06
N MET A 205 4.02 -10.02 -11.90
CA MET A 205 5.12 -9.08 -11.70
C MET A 205 6.28 -9.35 -12.66
N GLY A 206 6.65 -10.61 -12.91
CA GLY A 206 7.63 -10.97 -13.94
C GLY A 206 7.25 -10.49 -15.34
N ILE A 207 5.99 -10.69 -15.74
CA ILE A 207 5.45 -10.17 -17.01
C ILE A 207 5.49 -8.63 -17.04
N SER A 208 5.18 -7.95 -15.93
CA SER A 208 5.22 -6.48 -15.85
C SER A 208 6.62 -5.90 -16.10
N ILE A 209 7.68 -6.60 -15.66
CA ILE A 209 9.08 -6.23 -15.89
C ILE A 209 9.42 -6.37 -17.38
N VAL A 210 9.06 -7.50 -18.01
CA VAL A 210 9.28 -7.74 -19.44
C VAL A 210 8.55 -6.69 -20.30
N VAL A 211 7.29 -6.40 -19.99
CA VAL A 211 6.49 -5.39 -20.71
C VAL A 211 7.01 -3.97 -20.47
N ALA A 212 7.53 -3.65 -19.28
CA ALA A 212 8.17 -2.37 -19.00
C ALA A 212 9.46 -2.19 -19.83
N ILE A 213 10.32 -3.20 -19.90
CA ILE A 213 11.53 -3.19 -20.74
C ILE A 213 11.14 -3.06 -22.22
N ALA A 214 10.17 -3.83 -22.72
CA ALA A 214 9.67 -3.69 -24.10
C ALA A 214 8.99 -2.33 -24.39
N LYS A 215 8.68 -1.52 -23.37
CA LYS A 215 8.23 -0.12 -23.51
C LYS A 215 9.34 0.92 -23.48
N LEU A 216 10.57 0.51 -23.14
CA LEU A 216 11.76 1.35 -23.12
C LEU A 216 12.59 1.25 -24.42
N ASP A 217 12.28 0.30 -25.31
CA ASP A 217 13.01 0.13 -26.57
C ASP A 217 12.93 1.38 -27.47
N ASN A 218 14.08 1.78 -28.01
CA ASN A 218 14.29 2.92 -28.88
C ASN A 218 15.45 2.65 -29.89
N GLY A 219 15.70 1.40 -30.26
CA GLY A 219 16.71 1.04 -31.28
C GLY A 219 18.17 1.15 -30.80
N GLY A 220 18.43 0.74 -29.56
CA GLY A 220 19.78 0.59 -29.01
C GLY A 220 20.33 -0.82 -29.22
N LEU A 221 20.65 -1.51 -28.12
CA LEU A 221 20.80 -2.98 -28.13
C LEU A 221 19.45 -3.62 -28.48
N ASP A 222 19.48 -4.76 -29.20
CA ASP A 222 18.28 -5.52 -29.51
C ASP A 222 17.51 -5.97 -28.25
N LEU A 223 16.18 -6.01 -28.37
CA LEU A 223 15.25 -6.27 -27.27
C LEU A 223 15.39 -7.69 -26.69
N VAL A 224 15.70 -8.70 -27.50
CA VAL A 224 15.82 -10.09 -27.03
C VAL A 224 17.06 -10.25 -26.15
N TYR A 225 18.21 -9.73 -26.61
CA TYR A 225 19.43 -9.72 -25.79
C TYR A 225 19.29 -8.87 -24.53
N THR A 226 18.62 -7.71 -24.63
CA THR A 226 18.35 -6.84 -23.48
C THR A 226 17.46 -7.53 -22.44
N LEU A 227 16.39 -8.20 -22.88
CA LEU A 227 15.52 -8.98 -21.99
C LEU A 227 16.24 -10.17 -21.36
N LEU A 228 17.11 -10.88 -22.09
CA LEU A 228 17.88 -12.00 -21.55
C LEU A 228 18.82 -11.53 -20.43
N ILE A 229 19.60 -10.47 -20.68
CA ILE A 229 20.50 -9.87 -19.68
C ILE A 229 19.69 -9.40 -18.46
N ALA A 230 18.58 -8.70 -18.67
CA ALA A 230 17.74 -8.19 -17.59
C ALA A 230 17.13 -9.32 -16.74
N ASN A 231 16.69 -10.44 -17.35
CA ASN A 231 16.14 -11.57 -16.60
C ASN A 231 17.22 -12.29 -15.78
N VAL A 232 18.44 -12.46 -16.32
CA VAL A 232 19.57 -13.01 -15.55
C VAL A 232 19.94 -12.12 -14.36
N LEU A 233 20.05 -10.80 -14.58
CA LEU A 233 20.35 -9.85 -13.50
C LEU A 233 19.25 -9.81 -12.43
N ASN A 234 17.97 -9.82 -12.84
CA ASN A 234 16.85 -9.87 -11.90
C ASN A 234 16.85 -11.19 -11.11
N GLY A 235 17.15 -12.32 -11.74
CA GLY A 235 17.30 -13.61 -11.06
C GLY A 235 18.40 -13.61 -10.00
N ILE A 236 19.56 -13.02 -10.31
CA ILE A 236 20.68 -12.84 -9.37
C ILE A 236 20.29 -11.93 -8.20
N VAL A 237 19.64 -10.79 -8.47
CA VAL A 237 19.16 -9.85 -7.43
C VAL A 237 18.13 -10.52 -6.52
N VAL A 238 17.14 -11.21 -7.09
CA VAL A 238 16.13 -11.97 -6.34
C VAL A 238 16.82 -13.02 -5.46
N TRP A 239 17.74 -13.82 -6.02
CA TRP A 239 18.47 -14.82 -5.26
C TRP A 239 19.23 -14.21 -4.07
N ILE A 240 20.02 -13.15 -4.28
CA ILE A 240 20.83 -12.51 -3.23
C ILE A 240 19.93 -11.92 -2.13
N ILE A 241 18.85 -11.23 -2.50
CA ILE A 241 17.96 -10.57 -1.53
C ILE A 241 17.16 -11.59 -0.73
N PHE A 242 16.59 -12.62 -1.36
CA PHE A 242 15.89 -13.68 -0.64
C PHE A 242 16.86 -14.51 0.21
N TRP A 243 18.06 -14.83 -0.27
CA TRP A 243 19.07 -15.53 0.51
C TRP A 243 19.49 -14.74 1.76
N SER A 244 19.71 -13.42 1.63
CA SER A 244 19.98 -12.53 2.76
C SER A 244 18.83 -12.55 3.78
N TYR A 245 17.58 -12.44 3.31
CA TYR A 245 16.39 -12.47 4.16
C TYR A 245 16.19 -13.83 4.87
N PHE A 246 16.37 -14.96 4.17
CA PHE A 246 16.31 -16.29 4.77
C PHE A 246 17.38 -16.50 5.84
N ASN A 247 18.62 -16.06 5.61
CA ASN A 247 19.68 -16.15 6.62
C ASN A 247 19.36 -15.31 7.86
N MET A 248 18.80 -14.11 7.70
CA MET A 248 18.34 -13.28 8.82
C MET A 248 17.23 -13.96 9.62
N ILE A 249 16.25 -14.60 8.96
CA ILE A 249 15.22 -15.40 9.64
C ILE A 249 15.85 -16.56 10.40
N ILE A 250 16.70 -17.36 9.75
CA ILE A 250 17.34 -18.54 10.35
C ILE A 250 18.15 -18.12 11.58
N GLN A 251 18.97 -17.07 11.50
CA GLN A 251 19.71 -16.52 12.64
C GLN A 251 18.81 -16.04 13.78
N THR A 252 17.64 -15.49 13.46
CA THR A 252 16.64 -15.07 14.47
C THR A 252 16.05 -16.27 15.22
N PHE A 253 15.81 -17.39 14.53
CA PHE A 253 15.34 -18.63 15.16
C PHE A 253 16.45 -19.41 15.88
N THR A 254 17.64 -19.54 15.31
CA THR A 254 18.75 -20.30 15.93
C THR A 254 19.41 -19.55 17.08
N GLY A 255 19.54 -18.22 16.98
CA GLY A 255 20.03 -17.38 18.09
C GLY A 255 19.10 -17.40 19.31
N GLY A 256 17.80 -17.62 19.11
CA GLY A 256 16.83 -17.86 20.18
C GLY A 256 16.92 -19.26 20.81
N LEU A 257 17.54 -20.23 20.12
CA LEU A 257 17.76 -21.60 20.61
C LEU A 257 19.11 -21.76 21.34
N THR A 258 20.12 -20.95 21.01
CA THR A 258 21.42 -20.91 21.71
C THR A 258 21.49 -19.86 22.83
N GLY A 259 20.33 -19.39 23.29
CA GLY A 259 20.17 -18.36 24.34
C GLY A 259 19.66 -18.90 25.68
N PHE A 260 19.72 -20.21 25.89
CA PHE A 260 19.37 -20.95 27.11
C PHE A 260 20.60 -21.70 27.65
#